data_AF-A0A933ULD6-F1
#
_entry.id   AF-A0A933ULD6-F1
#
_cell.length_a   1.000
_cell.length_b   1.000
_cell.length_c   1.000
_cell.angle_alpha   90.00
_cell.angle_beta   90.00
_cell.angle_gamma   90.00
#
_symmetry.space_group_name_H-M   'P 1'
#
loop_
_entity.id
_entity.type
_entity.pdbx_description
1 polymer ?
#
loop_
_entity_poly.entity_id
_entity_poly.type
_entity_poly.pdbx_seq_one_letter_code
_entity_poly.pdbx_strand_id
1 'polypeptide(L)'
;MKAGRTIGTAVVGFLFTLFLAIDLVLFGVVALDSAVITVLLAVGLVGGGVLGWLAAGRHPMPVTPAPADAVVPPPPPGPPPPPPPM
;
A
#
# COMPACT_ATOMS: atom_id res chain seq x y z
N MET A 1 4.09 -9.67 -12.75
CA MET A 1 3.15 -10.71 -12.27
C MET A 1 1.79 -10.06 -12.01
N LYS A 2 0.82 -10.19 -12.93
CA LYS A 2 -0.47 -9.46 -12.86
C LYS A 2 -1.49 -10.17 -11.96
N ALA A 3 -1.51 -11.51 -11.98
CA ALA A 3 -2.44 -12.32 -11.20
C ALA A 3 -2.27 -12.14 -9.68
N GLY A 4 -1.03 -12.10 -9.17
CA GLY A 4 -0.78 -11.95 -7.73
C GLY A 4 -1.33 -10.64 -7.15
N ARG A 5 -1.27 -9.54 -7.91
CA ARG A 5 -1.81 -8.24 -7.49
C ARG A 5 -3.35 -8.26 -7.46
N THR A 6 -3.99 -8.88 -8.44
CA THR A 6 -5.46 -9.03 -8.48
C THR A 6 -5.97 -9.94 -7.36
N ILE A 7 -5.28 -11.06 -7.10
CA ILE A 7 -5.62 -11.95 -5.98
C ILE A 7 -5.43 -11.22 -4.65
N GLY A 8 -4.33 -10.49 -4.49
CA GLY A 8 -4.05 -9.70 -3.28
C GLY A 8 -5.15 -8.68 -2.97
N THR A 9 -5.60 -7.90 -3.95
CA THR A 9 -6.67 -6.91 -3.74
C THR A 9 -8.04 -7.55 -3.52
N ALA A 10 -8.31 -8.72 -4.14
CA ALA A 10 -9.55 -9.47 -3.90
C ALA A 10 -9.60 -9.99 -2.46
N VAL A 11 -8.50 -10.55 -1.95
CA VAL A 11 -8.41 -11.03 -0.57
C VAL A 11 -8.55 -9.86 0.41
N VAL A 12 -7.85 -8.74 0.17
CA VAL A 12 -7.97 -7.55 1.03
C VAL A 12 -9.38 -6.98 1.01
N GLY A 13 -10.01 -6.89 -0.16
CA GLY A 13 -11.41 -6.45 -0.29
C GLY A 13 -12.38 -7.37 0.46
N PHE A 14 -12.23 -8.69 0.28
CA PHE A 14 -13.02 -9.68 1.00
C PHE A 14 -12.89 -9.54 2.53
N LEU A 15 -11.65 -9.46 3.04
CA LEU A 15 -11.41 -9.31 4.48
C LEU A 15 -11.95 -8.00 5.03
N PHE A 16 -11.82 -6.90 4.27
CA PHE A 16 -12.38 -5.62 4.64
C PHE A 16 -13.90 -5.68 4.76
N THR A 17 -14.59 -6.25 3.78
CA THR A 17 -16.05 -6.33 3.83
C THR A 17 -16.55 -7.37 4.83
N LEU A 18 -15.79 -8.44 5.08
CA LEU A 18 -16.03 -9.35 6.20
C LEU A 18 -15.93 -8.61 7.54
N PHE A 19 -14.91 -7.76 7.73
CA PHE A 19 -14.77 -6.94 8.93
C PHE A 19 -15.97 -6.00 9.12
N LEU A 20 -16.40 -5.29 8.06
CA LEU A 20 -17.62 -4.47 8.12
C LEU A 20 -18.87 -5.31 8.43
N ALA A 21 -19.01 -6.49 7.81
CA ALA A 21 -20.16 -7.35 8.07
C ALA A 21 -20.23 -7.78 9.53
N ILE A 22 -19.09 -8.15 10.12
CA ILE A 22 -18.99 -8.49 11.55
C ILE A 22 -19.34 -7.26 12.40
N ASP A 23 -18.80 -6.09 12.08
CA ASP A 23 -19.07 -4.84 12.81
C ASP A 23 -20.57 -4.48 12.80
N LEU A 24 -21.20 -4.46 11.62
CA LEU A 24 -22.62 -4.15 11.46
C LEU A 24 -23.53 -5.13 12.20
N VAL A 25 -23.15 -6.41 12.25
CA VAL A 25 -23.85 -7.45 13.00
C VAL A 25 -23.69 -7.27 14.51
N LEU A 26 -22.46 -7.03 14.99
CA LEU A 26 -22.16 -6.87 16.42
C LEU A 26 -22.78 -5.58 17.00
N PHE A 27 -22.80 -4.50 16.22
CA PHE A 27 -23.47 -3.25 16.59
C PHE A 27 -24.99 -3.27 16.34
N GLY A 28 -25.53 -4.36 15.79
CA GLY A 28 -26.97 -4.53 15.57
C GLY A 28 -27.57 -3.61 14.50
N VAL A 29 -26.74 -2.98 13.67
CA VAL A 29 -27.17 -2.15 12.54
C VAL A 29 -27.82 -2.99 11.45
N VAL A 30 -27.35 -4.24 11.30
CA VAL A 30 -27.90 -5.23 10.38
C VAL A 30 -28.30 -6.46 11.19
N ALA A 31 -29.52 -6.95 10.97
CA ALA A 31 -29.99 -8.19 11.55
C ALA A 31 -29.09 -9.36 11.08
N LEU A 32 -28.87 -10.34 11.96
CA LEU A 32 -28.10 -11.54 11.65
C LEU A 32 -28.88 -12.45 10.69
N ASP A 33 -28.96 -12.02 9.43
CA ASP A 33 -29.54 -12.73 8.32
C ASP A 33 -28.42 -13.25 7.41
N SER A 34 -28.49 -14.55 7.08
CA SER A 34 -27.45 -15.22 6.31
C SER A 34 -27.37 -14.70 4.88
N ALA A 35 -28.47 -14.25 4.29
CA ALA A 35 -28.47 -13.68 2.95
C ALA A 35 -27.73 -12.34 2.94
N VAL A 36 -27.94 -11.49 3.95
CA VAL A 36 -27.23 -10.20 4.05
C VAL A 36 -25.73 -10.39 4.20
N ILE A 37 -25.28 -11.28 5.09
CA ILE A 37 -23.84 -11.55 5.28
C ILE A 37 -23.21 -12.09 3.99
N THR A 38 -23.90 -13.00 3.31
CA THR A 38 -23.43 -13.58 2.04
C THR A 38 -23.29 -12.52 0.95
N VAL A 39 -24.26 -11.61 0.85
CA VAL A 39 -24.21 -10.49 -0.10
C VAL A 39 -23.05 -9.54 0.21
N LEU A 40 -22.83 -9.18 1.49
CA LEU A 40 -21.70 -8.34 1.87
C LEU A 40 -20.35 -8.98 1.49
N LEU A 41 -20.16 -10.27 1.79
CA LEU A 41 -18.94 -10.99 1.40
C LEU A 41 -18.76 -11.04 -0.12
N ALA A 42 -19.84 -11.31 -0.86
CA ALA A 42 -19.81 -11.34 -2.32
C ALA A 42 -19.44 -9.97 -2.90
N VAL A 43 -20.00 -8.87 -2.36
CA VAL A 43 -19.68 -7.49 -2.76
C VAL A 43 -18.21 -7.17 -2.48
N GLY A 44 -17.69 -7.56 -1.32
CA GLY A 44 -16.28 -7.36 -0.98
C GLY A 44 -15.30 -8.10 -1.91
N LEU A 45 -15.62 -9.35 -2.20
CA LEU A 45 -14.82 -10.19 -3.09
C LEU A 45 -14.83 -9.65 -4.53
N VAL A 46 -16.02 -9.37 -5.07
CA VAL A 46 -16.20 -8.84 -6.43
C VAL A 46 -15.60 -7.44 -6.54
N GLY A 47 -15.88 -6.56 -5.58
CA GLY A 47 -15.34 -5.20 -5.53
C GLY A 47 -13.82 -5.18 -5.46
N GLY A 48 -13.22 -5.98 -4.57
CA GLY A 48 -11.77 -6.11 -4.45
C GLY A 48 -11.10 -6.69 -5.70
N GLY A 49 -11.75 -7.66 -6.36
CA GLY A 49 -11.30 -8.22 -7.64
C GLY A 49 -11.36 -7.21 -8.78
N VAL A 50 -12.45 -6.45 -8.88
CA VAL A 50 -12.65 -5.39 -9.89
C VAL A 50 -11.63 -4.27 -9.69
N LEU A 51 -11.43 -3.79 -8.45
CA LEU A 51 -10.38 -2.81 -8.15
C LEU A 51 -8.99 -3.34 -8.50
N GLY A 52 -8.71 -4.60 -8.20
CA GLY A 52 -7.46 -5.26 -8.56
C GLY A 52 -7.19 -5.29 -10.05
N TRP A 53 -8.22 -5.59 -10.82
CA TRP A 53 -8.16 -5.62 -12.28
C TRP A 53 -7.97 -4.22 -12.86
N LEU A 54 -8.71 -3.22 -12.37
CA LEU A 54 -8.54 -1.80 -12.76
C LEU A 54 -7.15 -1.27 -12.39
N ALA A 55 -6.64 -1.62 -11.20
CA ALA A 55 -5.31 -1.25 -10.74
C ALA A 55 -4.20 -2.01 -11.48
N ALA A 56 -4.51 -3.18 -12.09
CA ALA A 56 -3.53 -3.92 -12.88
C ALA A 56 -3.07 -3.14 -14.13
N GLY A 57 -3.90 -2.23 -14.64
CA GLY A 57 -3.55 -1.31 -15.74
C GLY A 57 -2.71 -0.09 -15.33
N ARG A 58 -2.66 0.23 -14.03
CA ARG A 58 -1.82 1.31 -13.50
C ARG A 58 -0.50 0.70 -13.02
N HIS A 59 0.55 0.85 -13.81
CA HIS A 59 1.90 0.59 -13.34
C HIS A 59 2.24 1.64 -12.26
N PRO A 60 2.66 1.24 -11.05
CA PRO A 60 3.42 2.15 -10.22
C PRO A 60 4.64 2.53 -11.06
N MET A 61 4.85 3.83 -11.29
CA MET A 61 6.18 4.25 -11.74
C MET A 61 7.18 3.65 -10.75
N PRO A 62 8.32 3.13 -11.21
CA PRO A 62 9.38 2.80 -10.30
C PRO A 62 9.62 4.05 -9.47
N VAL A 63 9.33 3.97 -8.17
CA VAL A 63 9.96 4.89 -7.24
C VAL A 63 11.41 4.45 -7.30
N THR A 64 12.16 5.03 -8.24
CA THR A 64 13.61 4.92 -8.24
C THR A 64 14.02 5.29 -6.82
N PRO A 65 14.59 4.37 -6.04
CA PRO A 65 15.20 4.76 -4.79
C PRO A 65 16.14 5.89 -5.15
N ALA A 66 15.95 7.07 -4.55
CA ALA A 66 16.90 8.15 -4.70
C ALA A 66 18.30 7.55 -4.50
N PRO A 67 19.25 7.74 -5.43
CA PRO A 67 20.56 7.12 -5.30
C PRO A 67 21.13 7.49 -3.93
N ALA A 68 21.33 6.47 -3.09
CA ALA A 68 21.96 6.62 -1.78
C ALA A 68 23.46 6.94 -1.88
N ASP A 69 23.94 7.25 -3.09
CA ASP A 69 25.34 7.56 -3.41
C ASP A 69 25.53 9.03 -3.83
N ALA A 70 24.83 9.97 -3.19
CA ALA A 70 25.47 11.27 -2.97
C ALA A 70 26.51 11.11 -1.85
N VAL A 71 27.53 10.27 -2.09
CA VAL A 71 28.80 10.39 -1.40
C VAL A 71 29.31 11.76 -1.82
N VAL A 72 29.04 12.76 -0.98
CA VAL A 72 29.70 14.05 -1.07
C VAL A 72 31.20 13.73 -0.99
N PRO A 73 32.00 13.99 -2.05
CA PRO A 73 33.44 13.81 -1.93
C PRO A 73 33.92 14.64 -0.74
N PRO A 74 34.82 14.12 0.11
CA PRO A 74 35.32 14.88 1.25
C PRO A 74 35.85 16.24 0.77
N PRO A 75 35.60 17.33 1.53
CA PRO A 75 36.07 18.65 1.13
C PRO A 75 37.59 18.64 0.95
N PRO A 76 38.13 19.42 -0.02
CA PRO A 76 39.57 19.52 -0.23
C PRO A 76 40.27 19.90 1.09
N PRO A 77 41.47 19.37 1.36
CA PRO A 77 42.28 19.82 2.49
C PRO A 77 42.37 21.36 2.47
N GLY A 78 41.97 22.00 3.56
CA GLY A 78 42.03 23.45 3.70
C GLY A 78 43.47 23.97 3.54
N PRO A 79 43.65 25.23 3.14
CA PRO A 79 44.98 25.82 3.02
C PRO A 79 45.75 25.73 4.35
N PRO A 80 47.07 25.52 4.31
CA PRO A 80 47.88 25.46 5.52
C PRO A 80 47.74 26.76 6.32
N PRO A 81 47.77 26.67 7.66
CA PRO A 81 47.64 27.84 8.51
C PRO A 81 48.75 28.86 8.18
N PRO A 82 48.43 30.16 8.18
CA PRO A 82 49.41 31.19 7.90
C PRO A 82 50.58 31.08 8.91
N PRO A 83 51.82 31.31 8.46
CA PRO A 83 52.97 31.29 9.35
C PRO A 83 52.78 32.28 10.50
N PRO A 84 53.23 31.95 11.72
CA PRO A 84 53.12 32.84 12.86
C PRO A 84 53.85 34.16 12.57
N PRO A 85 53.28 35.31 12.98
CA PRO A 85 53.94 36.60 12.82
C PRO A 85 55.25 36.62 13.63
N MET A 86 56.34 37.03 12.98
CA MET A 86 57.59 37.39 13.64
C MET A 86 57.50 38.78 14.26
#